data_AF-A0A833DCL8-F1
#
_entry.id   AF-A0A833DCL8-F1
#
_cell.length_a   1.000
_cell.length_b   1.000
_cell.length_c   1.000
_cell.angle_alpha   90.00
_cell.angle_beta   90.00
_cell.angle_gamma   90.00
#
_symmetry.space_group_name_H-M   'P 1'
#
loop_
_entity.id
_entity.type
_entity.pdbx_description
1 polymer ?
#
loop_
_entity_poly.entity_id
_entity_poly.type
_entity_poly.pdbx_seq_one_letter_code
_entity_poly.pdbx_strand_id
1 'polypeptide(L)' 'MNLVDMGDGERQYMRVPKENAEAVMGKLVDAGLIDEDAEVRWEGDFVSFPLISGLSPKN' A
#
# COMPACT_ATOMS: atom_id res chain seq x y z
N MET A 1 29.44 9.15 -11.24
CA MET A 1 28.15 9.53 -10.65
C MET A 1 27.68 8.39 -9.78
N ASN A 2 27.63 8.60 -8.47
CA ASN A 2 27.05 7.66 -7.51
C ASN A 2 25.53 7.76 -7.68
N LEU A 3 24.94 6.89 -8.50
CA LEU A 3 23.48 6.83 -8.60
C LEU A 3 22.99 6.25 -7.29
N VAL A 4 22.36 7.10 -6.50
CA VAL A 4 21.63 6.75 -5.29
C VAL A 4 20.78 5.51 -5.56
N ASP A 5 20.87 4.54 -4.65
CA ASP A 5 19.90 3.46 -4.48
C ASP A 5 18.51 4.11 -4.40
N MET A 6 17.83 4.22 -5.54
CA MET A 6 16.39 4.41 -5.57
C MET A 6 15.88 3.09 -5.02
N GLY A 7 15.51 3.06 -3.73
CA GLY A 7 14.97 1.89 -3.05
C GLY A 7 14.00 1.15 -3.98
N ASP A 8 14.51 0.06 -4.54
CA ASP A 8 14.00 -0.58 -5.74
C ASP A 8 12.75 -1.37 -5.34
N GLY A 9 11.57 -0.86 -5.68
CA GLY A 9 10.38 -1.67 -5.89
C GLY A 9 9.81 -2.46 -4.70
N GLU A 10 10.18 -2.17 -3.45
CA GLU A 10 9.51 -2.80 -2.31
C GLU A 10 8.05 -2.33 -2.26
N ARG A 11 7.14 -3.25 -2.60
CA ARG A 11 5.69 -3.02 -2.53
C ARG A 11 5.36 -2.59 -1.10
N GLN A 12 4.83 -1.39 -0.96
CA GLN A 12 4.44 -0.88 0.34
C GLN A 12 3.15 -1.55 0.78
N TYR A 13 3.09 -1.90 2.05
CA TYR A 13 1.90 -2.47 2.67
C TYR A 13 1.50 -1.65 3.89
N MET A 14 0.23 -1.28 3.97
CA MET A 14 -0.35 -0.67 5.16
C MET A 14 -1.01 -1.75 6.02
N ARG A 15 -0.45 -2.01 7.20
CA ARG A 15 -1.02 -2.92 8.18
C ARG A 15 -2.12 -2.23 8.98
N VAL A 16 -3.31 -2.83 9.02
CA VAL A 16 -4.52 -2.32 9.65
C VAL A 16 -5.16 -3.42 10.50
N PRO A 17 -5.67 -3.14 11.71
CA PRO A 17 -6.48 -4.09 12.46
C PRO A 17 -7.73 -4.51 11.68
N LYS A 18 -8.13 -5.77 11.76
CA LYS A 18 -9.30 -6.29 11.03
C LYS A 18 -10.59 -5.52 11.32
N GLU A 19 -10.78 -5.08 12.56
CA GLU A 19 -11.93 -4.25 12.97
C GLU A 19 -12.03 -2.94 12.16
N ASN A 20 -10.91 -2.43 11.67
CA ASN A 20 -10.82 -1.18 10.93
C ASN A 20 -10.58 -1.41 9.43
N ALA A 21 -10.44 -2.66 8.99
CA ALA A 21 -10.05 -3.01 7.63
C ALA A 21 -11.05 -2.49 6.60
N GLU A 22 -12.35 -2.65 6.84
CA GLU A 22 -13.40 -2.19 5.91
C GLU A 22 -13.37 -0.66 5.74
N ALA A 23 -13.30 0.08 6.86
CA ALA A 23 -13.27 1.53 6.84
C ALA A 23 -12.00 2.09 6.17
N VAL A 24 -10.84 1.45 6.38
CA VAL A 24 -9.58 1.87 5.77
C VAL A 24 -9.51 1.46 4.29
N MET A 25 -9.97 0.26 3.94
CA MET A 25 -10.04 -0.19 2.54
C MET A 25 -10.88 0.76 1.70
N GLY A 26 -12.07 1.16 2.18
CA GLY A 26 -12.91 2.12 1.48
C GLY A 26 -12.20 3.44 1.19
N LYS A 27 -11.42 3.95 2.16
CA LYS A 27 -10.63 5.18 1.98
C LYS A 27 -9.49 5.02 0.99
N LEU A 28 -8.78 3.89 1.05
CA LEU A 28 -7.66 3.62 0.14
C LEU A 28 -8.14 3.41 -1.30
N VAL A 29 -9.29 2.77 -1.50
CA VAL A 29 -9.93 2.60 -2.82
C VAL A 29 -10.43 3.93 -3.36
N ASP A 30 -11.15 4.72 -2.54
CA ASP A 30 -11.65 6.05 -2.92
C ASP A 30 -10.50 6.99 -3.34
N ALA A 31 -9.38 6.92 -2.63
CA ALA A 31 -8.18 7.69 -2.94
C ALA A 31 -7.32 7.10 -4.08
N GLY A 32 -7.69 5.94 -4.62
CA GLY A 32 -6.92 5.25 -5.67
C GLY A 32 -5.51 4.85 -5.21
N LEU A 33 -5.32 4.55 -3.92
CA LEU A 33 -4.04 4.23 -3.30
C LEU A 33 -3.75 2.74 -3.20
N ILE A 34 -4.73 1.88 -3.51
CA ILE A 34 -4.55 0.42 -3.51
C ILE A 34 -3.85 -0.01 -4.79
N ASP A 35 -2.82 -0.83 -4.63
CA ASP A 35 -2.19 -1.54 -5.74
C ASP A 35 -3.03 -2.80 -6.05
N GLU A 36 -3.78 -2.76 -7.14
CA GLU A 36 -4.67 -3.86 -7.57
C GLU A 36 -3.90 -5.06 -8.15
N ASP A 37 -2.64 -4.88 -8.54
CA ASP A 37 -1.74 -5.94 -9.01
C ASP A 37 -1.13 -6.74 -7.85
N ALA A 38 -1.31 -6.28 -6.62
CA ALA A 38 -0.80 -6.90 -5.41
C ALA A 38 -1.91 -7.46 -4.52
N GLU A 39 -1.62 -8.57 -3.86
CA GLU A 39 -2.59 -9.23 -2.98
C GLU A 39 -2.58 -8.65 -1.57
N VAL A 40 -3.78 -8.51 -1.00
CA VAL A 40 -3.99 -8.17 0.41
C VAL A 40 -3.52 -9.32 1.30
N ARG A 41 -2.65 -9.04 2.28
CA ARG A 41 -2.13 -10.08 3.20
C ARG A 41 -2.93 -10.09 4.50
N TRP A 42 -3.32 -11.27 4.96
CA TRP A 42 -4.09 -11.46 6.19
C TRP A 42 -3.19 -12.11 7.25
N GLU A 43 -2.90 -11.39 8.33
CA GLU A 43 -1.94 -11.81 9.36
C GLU A 43 -2.56 -11.73 10.75
N GLY A 44 -3.11 -12.85 11.23
CA GLY A 44 -3.74 -12.93 12.56
C GLY A 44 -4.90 -11.93 12.68
N ASP A 45 -4.77 -10.95 13.56
CA ASP A 45 -5.75 -9.88 13.80
C ASP A 45 -5.60 -8.67 12.85
N PHE A 46 -4.69 -8.74 11.89
CA PHE A 46 -4.35 -7.64 11.00
C PHE A 46 -4.53 -8.00 9.52
N VAL A 47 -4.71 -6.96 8.72
CA VAL A 47 -4.78 -6.99 7.26
C VAL A 47 -3.79 -5.97 6.73
N SER A 48 -2.97 -6.39 5.77
CA SER A 48 -1.97 -5.55 5.14
C SER A 48 -2.43 -5.24 3.71
N PHE A 49 -2.85 -4.00 3.49
CA PHE A 49 -3.29 -3.53 2.18
C PHE A 49 -2.09 -3.12 1.32
N PRO A 50 -2.02 -3.60 0.07
CA PRO A 50 -0.97 -3.20 -0.84
C PRO A 50 -1.22 -1.78 -1.31
N LEU A 51 -0.18 -0.95 -1.25
CA LEU A 51 -0.23 0.45 -1.68
C LEU A 51 0.56 0.63 -2.96
N ILE A 52 0.09 1.51 -3.84
CA ILE A 52 0.84 1.89 -5.04
C ILE A 52 2.13 2.64 -4.66
N SER A 53 3.27 1.93 -4.72
CA SER A 53 4.60 2.53 -4.61
C SER A 53 4.90 3.28 -5.91
N GLY A 54 4.74 4.60 -5.92
CA GLY A 54 5.08 5.39 -7.11
C GLY A 54 4.17 6.58 -7.42
N LEU A 55 3.27 6.98 -6.51
CA LEU A 55 2.66 8.30 -6.56
C LEU A 55 3.72 9.38 -6.28
N SER A 56 4.66 9.54 -7.21
CA SER A 56 5.29 10.83 -7.38
C SER A 56 4.15 11.78 -7.79
N PRO A 57 3.85 12.85 -7.04
CA PRO A 57 2.97 13.87 -7.56
C PRO A 57 3.59 14.34 -8.88
N LYS A 58 2.95 14.01 -10.02
CA LYS A 58 3.33 14.59 -11.30
C LYS A 58 3.07 16.09 -11.17
N ASN A 59 4.14 16.85 -10.90
CA ASN A 59 4.18 18.29 -11.20
C ASN A 59 4.16 18.46 -12.72
#